data_AF-A0AAQ3S0S0-F1
#
_entry.id   AF-A0AAQ3S0S0-F1
#
_cell.length_a   1.000
_cell.length_b   1.000
_cell.length_c   1.000
_cell.angle_alpha   90.00
_cell.angle_beta   90.00
_cell.angle_gamma   90.00
#
_symmetry.space_group_name_H-M   'P 1'
#
loop_
_entity.id
_entity.type
_entity.pdbx_description
1 polymer ?
#
loop_
_entity_poly.entity_id
_entity_poly.type
_entity_poly.pdbx_seq_one_letter_code
_entity_poly.pdbx_strand_id
1 'polypeptide(L)'
;MHSKLYSNDRKYAEVFSIRANKWKEIEPVNLSFTPCDSENYSPGRVLNNVIYWLGCCIKEEMNVFILGFDVTERMFFEIAAPVDVAPVNYGNSKDIKALSELAGLLRLCVYTESNHSIEIWSMKEYKIESSCGPRLVWCLLLFHADSST
;
A
#
# COMPACT_ATOMS: atom_id res chain seq x y z
N MET A 1 -7.92 7.99 14.16
CA MET A 1 -8.85 7.33 13.23
C MET A 1 -8.42 5.88 13.13
N HIS A 2 -9.30 4.92 13.40
CA HIS A 2 -8.99 3.49 13.31
C HIS A 2 -9.81 2.90 12.16
N SER A 3 -9.13 2.25 11.23
CA SER A 3 -9.73 1.61 10.04
C SER A 3 -9.36 0.13 10.06
N LYS A 4 -10.34 -0.76 9.87
CA LYS A 4 -10.16 -2.20 9.72
C LYS A 4 -10.73 -2.63 8.38
N LEU A 5 -10.02 -3.48 7.64
CA LEU A 5 -10.51 -4.12 6.42
C LEU A 5 -10.87 -5.56 6.77
N TYR A 6 -12.11 -5.97 6.46
CA TYR A 6 -12.59 -7.32 6.71
C TYR A 6 -12.66 -8.10 5.39
N SER A 7 -12.19 -9.35 5.42
CA SER A 7 -12.25 -10.29 4.29
C SER A 7 -13.34 -11.32 4.54
N ASN A 8 -14.56 -11.09 4.04
CA ASN A 8 -15.51 -12.19 3.79
C ASN A 8 -16.57 -11.77 2.75
N ASP A 9 -16.59 -12.42 1.58
CA ASP A 9 -17.53 -12.43 0.42
C ASP A 9 -18.24 -11.14 -0.08
N ARG A 10 -18.20 -10.05 0.66
CA ARG A 10 -18.44 -8.67 0.25
C ARG A 10 -17.32 -7.86 0.88
N LYS A 11 -16.36 -7.42 0.07
CA LYS A 11 -15.29 -6.51 0.52
C LYS A 11 -15.91 -5.13 0.66
N TYR A 12 -16.37 -4.79 1.86
CA TYR A 12 -16.84 -3.45 2.22
C TYR A 12 -15.84 -2.82 3.20
N ALA A 13 -15.81 -1.49 3.20
CA ALA A 13 -15.03 -0.71 4.15
C ALA A 13 -15.97 0.13 5.00
N GLU A 14 -15.62 0.32 6.26
CA GLU A 14 -16.38 1.17 7.17
C GLU A 14 -15.46 2.21 7.81
N VAL A 15 -16.00 3.41 8.02
CA VAL A 15 -15.35 4.46 8.80
C VAL A 15 -16.14 4.72 10.07
N PHE A 16 -15.46 4.65 11.20
CA PHE A 16 -16.01 5.04 12.49
C PHE A 16 -15.95 6.56 12.66
N SER A 17 -17.10 7.20 12.85
CA SER A 17 -17.19 8.61 13.20
C SER A 17 -17.27 8.76 14.72
N ILE A 18 -16.25 9.38 15.31
CA ILE A 18 -16.21 9.67 16.76
C ILE A 18 -17.38 10.59 17.16
N ARG A 19 -17.60 11.67 16.40
CA ARG A 19 -18.66 12.65 16.69
C ARG A 19 -20.05 12.04 16.64
N ALA A 20 -20.28 11.11 15.72
CA ALA A 20 -21.58 10.47 15.56
C ALA A 20 -21.69 9.13 16.31
N ASN A 21 -20.60 8.69 16.95
CA ASN A 21 -20.45 7.40 17.64
C ASN A 21 -21.04 6.22 16.84
N LYS A 22 -20.74 6.17 15.54
CA LYS A 22 -21.30 5.15 14.64
C LYS A 22 -20.34 4.79 13.53
N TRP A 23 -20.43 3.54 13.10
CA TRP A 23 -19.84 3.06 11.85
C TRP A 23 -20.67 3.55 10.67
N LYS A 24 -19.99 3.89 9.59
CA LYS A 24 -20.60 4.22 8.31
C LYS A 24 -19.91 3.40 7.23
N GLU A 25 -20.70 2.60 6.54
CA GLU A 25 -20.26 1.90 5.33
C GLU A 25 -19.87 2.91 4.25
N ILE A 26 -18.73 2.65 3.62
CA ILE A 26 -18.28 3.31 2.42
C ILE A 26 -18.74 2.45 1.27
N GLU A 27 -19.40 3.08 0.30
CA GLU A 27 -19.95 2.37 -0.86
C GLU A 27 -18.90 1.42 -1.44
N PRO A 28 -19.27 0.14 -1.70
CA PRO A 28 -18.31 -0.86 -2.10
C PRO A 28 -17.80 -0.54 -3.49
N VAL A 29 -16.58 -0.01 -3.57
CA VAL A 29 -15.78 -0.19 -4.77
C VAL A 29 -15.46 -1.69 -4.81
N ASN A 30 -15.56 -2.33 -5.97
CA ASN A 30 -15.15 -3.72 -6.19
C ASN A 30 -13.64 -3.89 -5.94
N LEU A 31 -13.21 -3.73 -4.70
CA LEU A 31 -11.82 -3.76 -4.31
C LEU A 31 -11.41 -5.22 -4.31
N SER A 32 -10.64 -5.66 -5.30
CA SER A 32 -9.92 -6.93 -5.26
C SER A 32 -8.73 -6.86 -4.29
N PHE A 33 -8.92 -6.23 -3.13
CA PHE A 33 -7.86 -6.02 -2.15
C PHE A 33 -7.72 -7.22 -1.23
N THR A 34 -6.52 -7.80 -1.20
CA THR A 34 -6.09 -8.71 -0.15
C THR A 34 -4.81 -8.12 0.44
N PRO A 35 -4.66 -8.04 1.78
CA PRO A 35 -3.39 -7.62 2.38
C PRO A 35 -2.25 -8.50 1.86
N CYS A 36 -1.10 -7.89 1.51
CA CYS A 36 0.08 -8.65 1.11
C CYS A 36 0.81 -9.36 2.26
N ASP A 37 0.42 -9.08 3.51
CA ASP A 37 1.04 -9.65 4.69
C ASP A 37 0.38 -10.97 5.09
N SER A 38 1.19 -11.93 5.53
CA SER A 38 0.76 -13.23 6.03
C SER A 38 -0.06 -13.11 7.32
N GLU A 39 0.21 -12.07 8.10
CA GLU A 39 -0.65 -11.66 9.19
C GLU A 39 -1.78 -10.83 8.57
N ASN A 40 -3.02 -11.31 8.66
CA ASN A 40 -4.24 -10.73 8.08
C ASN A 40 -4.57 -9.27 8.54
N TYR A 41 -3.59 -8.53 9.05
CA TYR A 41 -3.69 -7.22 9.62
C TYR A 41 -2.48 -6.36 9.22
N SER A 42 -2.56 -5.66 8.09
CA SER A 42 -1.60 -4.59 7.77
C SER A 42 -2.17 -3.24 8.25
N PRO A 43 -1.59 -2.58 9.27
CA PRO A 43 -2.06 -1.26 9.67
C PRO A 43 -1.82 -0.26 8.53
N GLY A 44 -2.81 0.58 8.24
CA GLY A 44 -2.68 1.63 7.23
C GLY A 44 -1.62 2.68 7.61
N ARG A 45 -1.06 3.37 6.62
CA ARG A 45 -0.19 4.55 6.79
C ARG A 45 -0.95 5.80 6.41
N VAL A 46 -0.83 6.88 7.18
CA VAL A 46 -1.58 8.12 6.92
C VAL A 46 -0.64 9.16 6.35
N LEU A 47 -0.97 9.73 5.18
CA LEU A 47 -0.25 10.85 4.58
C LEU A 47 -1.25 11.74 3.83
N ASN A 48 -1.22 13.05 4.06
CA ASN A 48 -2.06 14.04 3.35
C ASN A 48 -3.55 13.67 3.31
N ASN A 49 -4.14 13.32 4.45
CA ASN A 49 -5.55 12.91 4.59
C ASN A 49 -5.93 11.62 3.85
N VAL A 50 -4.96 10.87 3.35
CA VAL A 50 -5.16 9.57 2.74
C VAL A 50 -4.59 8.48 3.65
N ILE A 51 -5.34 7.38 3.78
CA ILE A 51 -4.87 6.16 4.43
C ILE A 51 -4.43 5.17 3.35
N TYR A 52 -3.22 4.65 3.46
CA TYR A 52 -2.60 3.76 2.48
C TYR A 52 -2.37 2.37 3.04
N TRP A 53 -2.62 1.34 2.24
CA TRP A 53 -2.32 -0.06 2.53
C TRP A 53 -1.56 -0.70 1.39
N LEU A 54 -0.74 -1.69 1.72
CA LEU A 54 -0.13 -2.57 0.74
C LEU A 54 -1.12 -3.69 0.38
N GLY A 55 -1.54 -3.74 -0.88
CA GLY A 55 -2.51 -4.68 -1.41
C GLY A 55 -1.90 -5.62 -2.44
N CYS A 56 -2.45 -6.83 -2.49
CA CYS A 56 -2.10 -7.89 -3.42
C CYS A 56 -3.37 -8.40 -4.14
N CYS A 57 -3.31 -8.51 -5.47
CA CYS A 57 -4.41 -9.08 -6.26
C CYS A 57 -4.14 -10.56 -6.55
N ILE A 58 -5.13 -11.44 -6.32
CA ILE A 58 -4.95 -12.90 -6.48
C ILE A 58 -5.33 -13.39 -7.90
N LYS A 59 -5.95 -12.54 -8.73
CA LYS A 59 -6.76 -13.05 -9.86
C LYS A 59 -6.01 -13.57 -11.08
N GLU A 60 -4.78 -13.14 -11.37
CA GLU A 60 -4.06 -13.67 -12.55
C GLU A 60 -2.53 -13.64 -12.41
N GLU A 61 -1.96 -12.63 -11.76
CA GLU A 61 -0.57 -12.57 -11.31
C GLU A 61 -0.59 -11.81 -9.98
N MET A 62 0.16 -12.26 -8.97
CA MET A 62 0.12 -11.68 -7.62
C MET A 62 0.76 -10.29 -7.55
N ASN A 63 0.11 -9.34 -8.22
CA ASN A 63 0.60 -7.98 -8.39
C ASN A 63 0.41 -7.22 -7.10
N VAL A 64 1.49 -6.56 -6.71
CA VAL A 64 1.53 -5.64 -5.58
C VAL A 64 1.00 -4.29 -6.05
N PHE A 65 0.13 -3.69 -5.26
CA PHE A 65 -0.36 -2.33 -5.47
C PHE A 65 -0.54 -1.66 -4.12
N ILE A 66 -0.72 -0.34 -4.13
CA ILE A 66 -1.04 0.42 -2.93
C ILE A 66 -2.49 0.88 -3.05
N LEU A 67 -3.30 0.53 -2.06
CA LEU A 67 -4.65 1.03 -1.93
C LEU A 67 -4.63 2.31 -1.12
N GLY A 68 -5.14 3.40 -1.68
CA GLY A 68 -5.37 4.67 -1.00
C GLY A 68 -6.86 4.86 -0.67
N PHE A 69 -7.15 5.40 0.51
CA PHE A 69 -8.46 5.87 0.90
C PHE A 69 -8.40 7.35 1.27
N ASP A 70 -8.97 8.22 0.44
CA ASP A 70 -9.08 9.64 0.72
C ASP A 70 -10.18 9.87 1.77
N VAL A 71 -9.81 10.36 2.95
CA VAL A 71 -10.75 10.59 4.05
C VAL A 71 -11.68 11.78 3.77
N THR A 72 -11.24 12.73 2.96
CA THR A 72 -11.97 13.95 2.59
C THR A 72 -13.03 13.62 1.54
N GLU A 73 -12.61 13.03 0.43
CA GLU A 73 -13.47 12.64 -0.69
C GLU A 73 -14.23 11.33 -0.42
N ARG A 74 -13.80 10.56 0.60
CA ARG A 74 -14.36 9.26 1.00
C ARG A 74 -14.37 8.24 -0.14
N MET A 75 -13.30 8.24 -0.92
CA MET A 75 -13.15 7.37 -2.08
C MET A 75 -11.87 6.54 -2.01
N PHE A 76 -11.92 5.34 -2.57
CA PHE A 76 -10.75 4.50 -2.78
C PHE A 76 -10.12 4.78 -4.14
N PHE A 77 -8.80 4.62 -4.20
CA PHE A 77 -8.05 4.64 -5.44
C PHE A 77 -6.85 3.70 -5.33
N GLU A 78 -6.36 3.23 -6.47
CA GLU A 78 -5.23 2.32 -6.54
C GLU A 78 -4.02 3.04 -7.14
N ILE A 79 -2.85 2.75 -6.58
CA ILE A 79 -1.55 3.18 -7.08
C ILE A 79 -0.79 1.92 -7.46
N ALA A 80 -0.34 1.85 -8.71
CA ALA A 80 0.52 0.76 -9.15
C ALA A 80 1.84 0.79 -8.36
N ALA A 81 2.28 -0.39 -7.89
CA ALA A 81 3.62 -0.54 -7.37
C ALA A 81 4.65 -0.28 -8.49
N PRO A 82 5.90 0.04 -8.15
CA PRO A 82 6.98 0.08 -9.14
C PRO A 82 7.06 -1.23 -9.92
N VAL A 83 7.32 -1.15 -11.22
CA VAL A 83 7.34 -2.30 -12.16
C VAL A 83 8.33 -3.38 -11.73
N ASP A 84 9.43 -2.97 -11.08
CA ASP A 84 10.51 -3.86 -10.66
C ASP A 84 10.21 -4.61 -9.34
N VAL A 85 9.09 -4.30 -8.68
CA VAL A 85 8.69 -5.01 -7.46
C VAL A 85 8.09 -6.37 -7.85
N ALA A 86 8.86 -7.43 -7.58
CA ALA A 86 8.44 -8.79 -7.87
C ALA A 86 7.07 -9.14 -7.24
N PRO A 87 6.20 -9.90 -7.95
CA PRO A 87 4.95 -10.42 -7.42
C PRO A 87 5.13 -11.15 -6.08
N VAL A 88 4.07 -11.25 -5.29
CA VAL A 88 4.11 -12.06 -4.06
C VAL A 88 4.09 -13.55 -4.43
N ASN A 89 5.16 -14.27 -4.10
CA ASN A 89 5.23 -15.72 -4.25
C ASN A 89 4.95 -16.39 -2.91
N TYR A 90 3.70 -16.77 -2.66
CA TYR A 90 3.30 -17.55 -1.47
C TYR A 90 4.04 -18.89 -1.33
N GLY A 91 4.67 -19.37 -2.41
CA GLY A 91 5.29 -20.69 -2.44
C GLY A 91 6.64 -20.79 -1.73
N ASN A 92 7.52 -19.77 -1.76
CA ASN A 92 8.93 -19.92 -1.32
C ASN A 92 9.72 -18.60 -1.09
N SER A 93 9.16 -17.41 -1.27
CA SER A 93 9.92 -16.17 -1.05
C SER A 93 9.79 -15.69 0.39
N LYS A 94 10.90 -15.58 1.14
CA LYS A 94 10.93 -14.82 2.40
C LYS A 94 11.12 -13.32 2.16
N ASP A 95 10.75 -12.85 0.98
CA ASP A 95 10.79 -11.44 0.63
C ASP A 95 9.70 -10.71 1.42
N ILE A 96 10.10 -9.66 2.13
CA ILE A 96 9.20 -8.89 2.98
C ILE A 96 8.92 -7.57 2.30
N LYS A 97 7.64 -7.25 2.15
CA LYS A 97 7.19 -5.98 1.57
C LYS A 97 6.44 -5.19 2.64
N ALA A 98 6.87 -3.96 2.89
CA ALA A 98 6.29 -3.11 3.91
C ALA A 98 6.05 -1.70 3.41
N LEU A 99 4.89 -1.13 3.76
CA LEU A 99 4.60 0.26 3.55
C LEU A 99 4.98 1.08 4.79
N SER A 100 5.66 2.20 4.56
CA SER A 100 6.05 3.14 5.59
C SER A 100 5.69 4.56 5.17
N GLU A 101 5.27 5.38 6.13
CA GLU A 101 5.27 6.83 5.97
C GLU A 101 6.39 7.34 6.88
N LEU A 102 7.32 8.09 6.29
CA LEU A 102 8.42 8.69 7.05
C LEU A 102 8.78 10.04 6.43
N ALA A 103 8.91 11.08 7.26
CA ALA A 103 9.28 12.43 6.81
C ALA A 103 8.40 12.98 5.66
N GLY A 104 7.09 12.69 5.67
CA GLY A 104 6.15 13.20 4.69
C GLY A 104 6.21 12.51 3.33
N LEU A 105 6.87 11.35 3.25
CA LEU A 105 6.98 10.54 2.04
C LEU A 105 6.48 9.12 2.31
N LEU A 106 5.63 8.64 1.41
CA LEU A 106 5.22 7.25 1.38
C LEU A 106 6.35 6.41 0.77
N ARG A 107 6.74 5.34 1.44
CA ARG A 107 7.81 4.44 1.01
C ARG A 107 7.33 2.99 0.99
N LEU A 108 7.71 2.29 -0.07
CA LEU A 108 7.62 0.84 -0.16
C LEU A 108 9.02 0.26 0.05
N CYS A 109 9.18 -0.50 1.13
CA CYS A 109 10.40 -1.22 1.42
C CYS A 109 10.25 -2.67 0.98
N VAL A 110 11.21 -3.18 0.23
CA VAL A 110 11.27 -4.57 -0.22
C VAL A 110 12.59 -5.14 0.28
N TYR A 111 12.51 -6.09 1.21
CA TYR A 111 13.64 -6.93 1.58
C TYR A 111 13.61 -8.18 0.72
N THR A 112 14.73 -8.47 0.04
CA THR A 112 14.88 -9.66 -0.79
C THR A 112 15.87 -10.61 -0.12
N GLU A 113 15.41 -11.81 0.22
CA GLU A 113 16.24 -12.74 0.99
C GLU A 113 17.40 -13.28 0.15
N SER A 114 17.16 -13.56 -1.13
CA SER A 114 18.12 -14.24 -2.02
C SER A 114 19.43 -13.47 -2.22
N ASN A 115 19.39 -12.14 -2.11
CA ASN A 115 20.55 -11.25 -2.29
C ASN A 115 20.82 -10.37 -1.06
N HIS A 116 20.13 -10.62 0.06
CA HIS A 116 20.23 -9.81 1.29
C HIS A 116 20.18 -8.30 1.04
N SER A 117 19.31 -7.85 0.13
CA SER A 117 19.18 -6.44 -0.21
C SER A 117 17.88 -5.84 0.33
N ILE A 118 17.93 -4.54 0.56
CA ILE A 118 16.76 -3.72 0.85
C ILE A 118 16.64 -2.67 -0.25
N GLU A 119 15.55 -2.74 -0.98
CA GLU A 119 15.13 -1.71 -1.92
C GLU A 119 14.08 -0.82 -1.25
N ILE A 120 14.30 0.49 -1.32
CA ILE A 120 13.37 1.48 -0.79
C ILE A 120 12.89 2.35 -1.93
N TRP A 121 11.62 2.21 -2.25
CA TRP A 121 10.93 3.01 -3.24
C TRP A 121 10.21 4.15 -2.54
N SER A 122 10.60 5.39 -2.82
CA SER A 122 9.92 6.58 -2.28
C SER A 122 8.96 7.15 -3.31
N MET A 123 7.71 7.34 -2.92
CA MET A 123 6.69 7.97 -3.72
C MET A 123 6.80 9.49 -3.58
N LYS A 124 6.96 10.18 -4.71
CA LYS A 124 6.92 11.64 -4.76
C LYS A 124 5.75 12.08 -5.63
N GLU A 125 5.04 13.07 -5.14
CA GLU A 125 4.05 13.80 -5.91
C GLU A 125 4.77 14.87 -6.74
N TYR A 126 4.64 14.79 -8.06
CA TYR A 126 5.14 15.83 -8.96
C TYR A 126 3.95 16.57 -9.56
N LYS A 127 3.91 17.89 -9.33
CA LYS A 127 3.01 18.78 -10.07
C LYS A 127 3.61 19.00 -11.45
N ILE A 128 2.99 18.42 -12.48
CA ILE A 128 3.34 18.73 -13.87
C ILE A 128 2.56 19.98 -14.25
N GLU A 129 3.27 21.03 -14.70
CA GLU A 129 2.69 22.34 -15.02
C GLU A 129 1.71 22.31 -16.22
N SER A 130 1.65 21.21 -16.98
CA SER A 130 0.74 21.04 -18.10
C SER A 130 -0.31 19.95 -17.85
N SER A 131 -1.45 20.38 -17.32
CA SER A 131 -2.80 19.82 -17.56
C SER A 131 -3.00 18.30 -17.46
N CYS A 132 -2.67 17.65 -16.33
CA CYS A 132 -3.41 16.45 -15.87
C CYS A 132 -2.98 16.06 -14.45
N GLY A 133 -3.51 16.76 -13.43
CA GLY A 133 -3.33 16.40 -12.01
C GLY A 133 -1.87 16.21 -11.54
N PRO A 134 -1.67 15.86 -10.27
CA PRO A 134 -0.37 15.39 -9.82
C PRO A 134 -0.04 14.02 -10.43
N ARG A 135 1.20 13.84 -10.91
CA ARG A 135 1.73 12.51 -11.28
C ARG A 135 2.56 11.96 -10.13
N LEU A 136 2.38 10.68 -9.87
CA LEU A 136 3.08 9.95 -8.83
C LEU A 136 4.25 9.21 -9.46
N VAL A 137 5.45 9.43 -8.93
CA VAL A 137 6.68 8.80 -9.44
C VAL A 137 7.41 8.13 -8.28
N TRP A 138 7.92 6.94 -8.56
CA TRP A 138 8.73 6.16 -7.63
C TRP A 138 10.22 6.42 -7.87
N CYS A 139 10.97 6.70 -6.81
CA CYS A 139 12.43 6.77 -6.84
C CYS A 139 13.02 5.63 -6.01
N LEU A 140 13.95 4.86 -6.61
CA LEU A 140 14.62 3.73 -5.96
C LEU A 140 15.88 4.18 -5.21
N LEU A 141 16.03 3.67 -3.99
CA LEU A 141 17.28 3.66 -3.24
C LEU A 141 17.62 2.20 -2.92
N LEU A 142 18.78 1.73 -3.36
CA LEU A 142 19.24 0.35 -3.13
C LEU A 142 20.29 0.33 -2.02
N PHE A 143 20.07 -0.55 -1.04
CA PHE A 143 21.03 -0.83 0.02
C PHE A 143 21.37 -2.32 -0.02
N HIS A 144 22.66 -2.65 -0.07
CA HIS A 144 23.15 -4.01 0.15
C HIS A 144 23.53 -4.15 1.62
N ALA A 145 23.05 -5.22 2.28
CA ALA A 145 23.57 -5.57 3.58
C ALA A 145 24.95 -6.20 3.40
N ASP A 146 26.01 -5.49 3.78
CA ASP A 146 27.34 -6.08 3.87
C ASP A 146 27.32 -7.14 4.97
N SER A 147 27.52 -8.42 4.60
CA SER A 147 27.71 -9.49 5.56
C SER A 147 29.13 -9.39 6.13
N SER A 148 29.34 -8.55 7.14
CA SER A 148 30.52 -8.66 8.00
C SER A 148 30.33 -9.88 8.91
N THR A 149 31.07 -10.94 8.61
CA THR A 149 31.19 -12.22 9.34
C THR A 149 31.54 -12.07 10.80
#